data_AF-A0A4Y1ZQ18-F1
#
_entry.id   AF-A0A4Y1ZQ18-F1
#
_cell.length_a   1.000
_cell.length_b   1.000
_cell.length_c   1.000
_cell.angle_alpha   90.00
_cell.angle_beta   90.00
_cell.angle_gamma   90.00
#
_symmetry.space_group_name_H-M   'P 1'
#
loop_
_entity.id
_entity.type
_entity.pdbx_description
1 polymer ?
#
loop_
_entity_poly.entity_id
_entity_poly.type
_entity_poly.pdbx_seq_one_letter_code
_entity_poly.pdbx_strand_id
1 'polypeptide(L)'
;MIHWNTTSLTSPSLLQRFTNQEIWSWVQSGGTAAEWHFDKFPCHTQAVERGVKLVTEASQKVVDSNSRDGFIRTTLLSISTMPGFSSKSYFKVLKETEGK
;
A
#
# COMPACT_ATOMS: atom_id res chain seq x y z
N MET A 1 -16.12 -3.87 -7.40
CA MET A 1 -15.52 -4.84 -8.34
C MET A 1 -14.89 -4.04 -9.47
N ILE A 2 -13.64 -4.31 -9.85
CA ILE A 2 -12.91 -3.49 -10.84
C ILE A 2 -13.39 -3.84 -12.26
N HIS A 3 -13.76 -2.83 -13.06
CA HIS A 3 -14.21 -2.99 -14.44
C HIS A 3 -13.02 -2.96 -15.41
N TRP A 4 -12.41 -4.11 -15.65
CA TRP A 4 -11.18 -4.22 -16.45
C TRP A 4 -11.30 -3.68 -17.90
N ASN A 5 -12.48 -3.78 -18.51
CA ASN A 5 -12.69 -3.35 -19.91
C ASN A 5 -12.72 -1.83 -20.09
N THR A 6 -12.97 -1.07 -19.02
CA THR A 6 -13.06 0.40 -19.05
C THR A 6 -11.94 1.07 -18.28
N THR A 7 -11.09 0.29 -17.61
CA THR A 7 -10.00 0.82 -16.79
C THR A 7 -8.77 1.08 -17.65
N SER A 8 -8.31 2.32 -17.70
CA SER A 8 -7.03 2.66 -18.33
C SER A 8 -5.88 2.06 -17.52
N LEU A 9 -5.20 1.08 -18.09
CA LEU A 9 -4.02 0.46 -17.52
C LEU A 9 -2.78 1.18 -18.05
N THR A 10 -2.00 1.76 -17.13
CA THR A 10 -0.69 2.32 -17.46
C THR A 10 0.39 1.28 -17.18
N SER A 11 1.41 1.23 -18.04
CA SER A 11 2.55 0.35 -17.83
C SER A 11 3.24 0.69 -16.50
N PRO A 12 3.61 -0.31 -15.68
CA PRO A 12 4.45 -0.09 -14.52
C PRO A 12 5.75 0.64 -14.92
N SER A 13 6.20 1.59 -14.10
CA SER A 13 7.45 2.34 -14.35
C SER A 13 8.65 1.44 -14.67
N LEU A 14 8.68 0.26 -14.04
CA LEU A 14 9.69 -0.77 -14.27
C LEU A 14 9.76 -1.25 -15.73
N LEU A 15 8.62 -1.35 -16.39
CA LEU A 15 8.47 -1.83 -17.76
C LEU A 15 8.46 -0.68 -18.78
N GLN A 16 8.43 0.57 -18.33
CA GLN A 16 8.34 1.73 -19.20
C GLN A 16 9.53 1.87 -20.16
N ARG A 17 10.69 1.34 -19.78
CA ARG A 17 11.91 1.34 -20.61
C ARG A 17 11.93 0.27 -21.72
N PHE A 18 10.97 -0.65 -21.73
CA PHE A 18 10.95 -1.78 -22.65
C PHE A 18 9.72 -1.71 -23.55
N THR A 19 9.91 -2.13 -24.80
CA THR A 19 8.82 -2.27 -25.75
C THR A 19 8.06 -3.58 -25.51
N ASN A 20 6.80 -3.62 -25.94
CA ASN A 20 6.01 -4.84 -25.86
C ASN A 20 6.67 -6.00 -26.64
N GLN A 21 7.37 -5.72 -27.74
CA GLN A 21 8.06 -6.76 -28.54
C GLN A 21 9.22 -7.40 -27.77
N GLU A 22 10.02 -6.60 -27.05
CA GLU A 22 11.09 -7.11 -26.19
C GLU A 22 10.52 -7.95 -25.05
N ILE A 23 9.44 -7.49 -24.42
CA ILE A 23 8.77 -8.26 -23.36
C ILE A 23 8.24 -9.59 -23.91
N TRP A 24 7.64 -9.59 -25.10
CA TRP A 24 7.16 -10.82 -25.76
C TRP A 24 8.29 -11.79 -26.09
N SER A 25 9.43 -11.30 -26.55
CA SER A 25 10.58 -12.16 -26.89
C SER A 25 11.17 -12.82 -25.64
N TRP A 26 11.17 -12.14 -24.49
CA TRP A 26 11.60 -12.69 -23.20
C TRP A 26 10.67 -13.78 -22.69
N VAL A 27 9.36 -13.57 -22.76
CA VAL A 27 8.35 -14.58 -22.38
C VAL A 27 8.51 -15.85 -23.22
N GLN A 28 8.84 -15.70 -24.51
CA GLN A 28 9.04 -16.83 -25.42
C GLN A 28 10.41 -17.50 -25.24
N SER A 29 11.47 -16.75 -24.94
CA SER A 29 12.81 -17.29 -24.79
C SER A 29 13.01 -18.05 -23.48
N GLY A 30 12.16 -17.82 -22.48
CA GLY A 30 12.26 -18.48 -21.17
C GLY A 30 13.53 -18.11 -20.41
N GLY A 31 14.18 -16.99 -20.79
CA GLY A 31 15.40 -16.49 -20.16
C GLY A 31 15.21 -16.09 -18.69
N THR A 32 16.31 -15.65 -18.07
CA THR A 32 16.29 -15.17 -16.69
C THR A 32 16.21 -13.64 -16.63
N ALA A 33 15.70 -13.09 -15.52
CA ALA A 33 15.65 -11.65 -15.31
C ALA A 33 17.02 -10.95 -15.43
N ALA A 34 18.12 -11.69 -15.22
CA ALA A 34 19.48 -11.20 -15.42
C ALA A 34 19.84 -10.99 -16.90
N GLU A 35 19.34 -11.84 -17.80
CA GLU A 35 19.53 -11.73 -19.26
C GLU A 35 18.67 -10.60 -19.86
N TRP A 36 17.55 -10.29 -19.22
CA TRP A 36 16.61 -9.25 -19.64
C TRP A 36 16.98 -7.84 -19.14
N HIS A 37 18.15 -7.69 -18.49
CA HIS A 37 18.63 -6.42 -17.95
C HIS A 37 17.63 -5.71 -17.02
N PHE A 38 16.81 -6.46 -16.29
CA PHE A 38 16.03 -5.87 -15.20
C PHE A 38 16.97 -5.40 -14.11
N ASP A 39 16.78 -4.16 -13.65
CA ASP A 39 17.53 -3.69 -12.48
C ASP A 39 17.22 -4.62 -11.31
N LYS A 40 18.26 -4.96 -10.55
CA LYS A 40 18.08 -5.70 -9.30
C LYS A 40 17.42 -4.77 -8.29
N PHE A 41 16.12 -4.88 -8.14
CA PHE A 41 15.43 -4.24 -7.03
C PHE A 41 15.74 -5.03 -5.76
N PRO A 42 16.17 -4.37 -4.67
CA PRO A 42 16.29 -5.05 -3.40
C PRO A 42 14.89 -5.44 -2.92
N CYS A 43 14.49 -6.69 -3.13
CA CYS A 43 13.19 -7.22 -2.70
C CYS A 43 13.11 -7.36 -1.16
N HIS A 44 14.27 -7.43 -0.49
CA HIS A 44 14.41 -7.56 0.96
C HIS A 44 14.97 -6.28 1.58
N THR A 45 14.44 -5.12 1.21
CA THR A 45 14.73 -3.92 1.99
C THR A 45 13.97 -3.98 3.30
N GLN A 46 14.57 -3.39 4.34
CA GLN A 46 13.90 -3.20 5.62
C GLN A 46 12.56 -2.44 5.48
N ALA A 47 12.43 -1.57 4.49
CA ALA A 47 11.18 -0.86 4.20
C ALA A 47 10.06 -1.82 3.72
N VAL A 48 10.39 -2.74 2.81
CA VAL A 48 9.44 -3.77 2.34
C VAL A 48 9.03 -4.68 3.49
N GLU A 49 9.98 -5.15 4.30
CA GLU A 49 9.70 -6.01 5.46
C GLU A 49 8.78 -5.32 6.47
N ARG A 50 9.05 -4.06 6.80
CA ARG A 50 8.20 -3.25 7.68
C ARG A 50 6.80 -3.05 7.11
N GLY A 51 6.69 -2.81 5.80
CA GLY A 51 5.42 -2.67 5.11
C GLY A 51 4.58 -3.93 5.17
N VAL A 52 5.17 -5.09 4.85
CA VAL A 52 4.49 -6.39 4.95
C VAL A 52 4.04 -6.65 6.38
N LYS A 53 4.92 -6.44 7.38
CA LYS A 53 4.58 -6.61 8.80
C LYS A 53 3.37 -5.76 9.21
N LEU A 54 3.38 -4.47 8.85
CA LEU A 54 2.29 -3.56 9.19
C LEU A 54 0.96 -4.02 8.56
N VAL A 55 0.99 -4.41 7.28
CA VAL A 55 -0.21 -4.92 6.58
C VAL A 55 -0.73 -6.20 7.24
N THR A 56 0.16 -7.12 7.61
CA THR A 56 -0.19 -8.36 8.30
C THR A 56 -0.82 -8.09 9.66
N GLU A 57 -0.18 -7.27 10.50
CA GLU A 57 -0.70 -6.90 11.83
C GLU A 57 -2.05 -6.18 11.74
N ALA A 58 -2.21 -5.26 10.78
CA ALA A 58 -3.47 -4.56 10.54
C ALA A 58 -4.57 -5.53 10.09
N SER A 59 -4.26 -6.46 9.18
CA SER A 59 -5.20 -7.45 8.69
C SER A 59 -5.62 -8.41 9.81
N GLN A 60 -4.67 -8.86 10.64
CA GLN A 60 -4.92 -9.78 11.75
C GLN A 60 -5.94 -9.22 12.74
N LYS A 61 -5.93 -7.91 13.00
CA LYS A 61 -6.89 -7.24 13.90
C LYS A 61 -8.35 -7.33 13.43
N VAL A 62 -8.59 -7.68 12.17
CA VAL A 62 -9.93 -7.70 11.57
C VAL A 62 -10.31 -9.06 10.97
N VAL A 63 -9.51 -10.11 11.18
CA VAL A 63 -9.77 -11.48 10.68
C VAL A 63 -11.05 -12.05 11.30
N ASP A 64 -11.22 -11.92 12.62
CA ASP A 64 -12.39 -12.44 13.32
C ASP A 64 -13.57 -11.46 13.28
N SER A 65 -14.79 -11.99 13.17
CA SER A 65 -15.99 -11.15 13.11
C SER A 65 -16.13 -10.23 14.32
N ASN A 66 -15.81 -10.72 15.52
CA ASN A 66 -15.87 -9.94 16.77
C ASN A 66 -14.77 -8.87 16.82
N SER A 67 -13.55 -9.21 16.40
CA SER A 67 -12.40 -8.28 16.38
C SER A 67 -12.63 -7.16 15.37
N ARG A 68 -13.17 -7.49 14.20
CA ARG A 68 -13.58 -6.52 13.17
C ARG A 68 -14.67 -5.58 13.66
N ASP A 69 -15.70 -6.13 14.28
CA ASP A 69 -16.83 -5.37 14.82
C ASP A 69 -16.40 -4.43 15.96
N GLY A 70 -15.52 -4.90 16.86
CA GLY A 70 -14.88 -4.06 17.87
C GLY A 70 -14.02 -2.94 17.27
N PHE A 71 -13.23 -3.25 16.24
CA PHE A 71 -12.42 -2.26 15.51
C PHE A 71 -13.29 -1.18 14.86
N ILE A 72 -14.39 -1.57 14.19
CA ILE A 72 -15.33 -0.64 13.55
C ILE A 72 -15.99 0.26 14.60
N ARG A 73 -16.54 -0.30 15.68
CA ARG A 73 -17.17 0.50 16.75
C ARG A 73 -16.19 1.49 17.38
N THR A 74 -14.98 1.04 17.68
CA THR A 74 -13.94 1.89 18.29
C THR A 74 -13.53 3.03 17.34
N THR A 75 -13.42 2.72 16.05
CA THR A 75 -13.11 3.73 15.02
C THR A 75 -14.25 4.74 14.87
N LEU A 76 -15.50 4.28 14.80
CA LEU A 76 -16.67 5.17 14.73
C LEU A 76 -16.79 6.05 15.97
N LEU A 77 -16.55 5.48 17.16
CA LEU A 77 -16.54 6.25 18.41
C LEU A 77 -15.45 7.33 18.36
N SER A 78 -14.22 6.97 18.00
CA SER A 78 -13.10 7.91 17.84
C SER A 78 -13.44 9.04 16.86
N ILE A 79 -13.99 8.71 15.69
CA ILE A 79 -14.44 9.70 14.69
C ILE A 79 -15.53 10.60 15.27
N SER A 80 -16.50 10.05 16.00
CA SER A 80 -17.59 10.82 16.61
C SER A 80 -17.10 11.74 17.74
N THR A 81 -16.04 11.34 18.46
CA THR A 81 -15.43 12.17 19.51
C THR A 81 -14.55 13.29 18.97
N MET A 82 -14.13 13.21 17.70
CA MET A 82 -13.32 14.24 17.07
C MET A 82 -14.19 15.44 16.70
N PRO A 83 -13.81 16.67 17.06
CA PRO A 83 -14.52 17.87 16.64
C PRO A 83 -14.56 17.96 15.11
N GLY A 84 -15.70 18.38 14.55
CA GLY A 84 -15.78 18.76 13.15
C GLY A 84 -14.96 20.04 12.90
N PHE A 85 -14.13 20.05 11.86
CA PHE A 85 -13.35 21.23 11.46
C PHE A 85 -13.76 21.69 10.06
N SER A 86 -13.98 23.00 9.91
CA SER A 86 -14.30 23.63 8.61
C SER A 86 -13.08 23.84 7.71
N SER A 87 -11.87 23.73 8.27
CA SER A 87 -10.59 23.80 7.54
C SER A 87 -9.55 22.94 8.25
N LYS A 88 -8.66 22.32 7.47
CA LYS A 88 -7.54 21.52 7.97
C LYS A 88 -6.56 22.34 8.84
N SER A 89 -6.48 23.65 8.64
CA SER A 89 -5.65 24.55 9.45
C SER A 89 -6.07 24.63 10.92
N TYR A 90 -7.31 24.28 11.25
CA TYR A 90 -7.81 24.26 12.62
C TYR A 90 -7.47 22.98 13.37
N PHE A 91 -6.97 21.95 12.69
CA PHE A 91 -6.49 20.73 13.33
C PHE A 91 -5.16 21.01 14.05
N LYS A 92 -5.22 21.28 15.35
CA LYS A 92 -4.04 21.41 16.20
C LYS A 92 -3.61 20.02 16.67
N VAL A 93 -2.49 19.52 16.16
CA VAL A 93 -1.84 18.33 16.74
C VAL A 93 -1.43 18.69 18.17
N LEU A 94 -1.93 17.95 19.15
CA LEU A 94 -1.50 18.10 20.53
C LEU A 94 0.01 17.86 20.58
N LYS A 95 0.79 18.91 20.86
CA LYS A 95 2.21 18.75 21.20
C LYS A 95 2.22 18.17 22.60
N GLU A 96 2.69 16.94 22.77
CA GLU A 96 3.01 16.42 24.11
C GLU A 96 3.94 17.42 24.77
N THR A 97 3.44 18.12 25.79
CA THR A 97 4.28 18.93 26.66
C THR A 97 5.07 17.96 27.52
N GLU A 98 6.38 17.87 27.29
CA GLU A 98 7.31 17.21 28.19
C GLU A 98 7.09 17.76 29.61
N GLY A 99 6.54 16.91 30.48
CA GLY A 99 6.37 17.22 31.89
C GLY A 99 7.73 17.24 32.58
N LYS A 100 8.02 18.36 33.25
CA LYS A 100 9.03 18.46 34.31
C LYS A 100 8.51 17.82 35.60
#